data_AF-A0A7W8XYT3-F1
#
_entry.id   AF-A0A7W8XYT3-F1
#
_cell.length_a   1.000
_cell.length_b   1.000
_cell.length_c   1.000
_cell.angle_alpha   90.00
_cell.angle_beta   90.00
_cell.angle_gamma   90.00
#
_symmetry.space_group_name_H-M   'P 1'
#
loop_
_entity.id
_entity.type
_entity.pdbx_description
1 polymer ?
#
loop_
_entity_poly.entity_id
_entity_poly.type
_entity_poly.pdbx_seq_one_letter_code
_entity_poly.pdbx_strand_id
1 'polypeptide(L)'
;MARPDLLSDLRLKDYREPVVEFICRRCDRHGAIERKLLVKAFGAGVSFAILRRRMAMGCERMQTPEGDKCGAHFPCLGDIDAPDGSQS
;
A
#
# COMPACT_ATOMS: atom_id res chain seq x y z
N MET A 1 -5.81 -5.42 21.53
CA MET A 1 -4.89 -4.27 21.40
C MET A 1 -4.72 -4.00 19.92
N ALA A 2 -5.13 -2.84 19.42
CA ALA A 2 -5.04 -2.51 17.99
C ALA A 2 -3.55 -2.58 17.60
N ARG A 3 -3.19 -3.52 16.72
CA ARG A 3 -1.88 -3.51 16.08
C ARG A 3 -1.77 -2.13 15.40
N PRO A 4 -0.77 -1.29 15.73
CA PRO A 4 -0.62 -0.02 15.05
C PRO A 4 -0.55 -0.34 13.56
N ASP A 5 -1.33 0.39 12.76
CA ASP A 5 -1.32 0.27 11.31
C ASP A 5 0.09 0.67 10.84
N LEU A 6 1.02 -0.30 10.80
CA LEU A 6 2.43 -0.06 10.52
C LEU A 6 2.62 0.63 9.16
N LEU A 7 1.66 0.45 8.24
CA LEU A 7 1.61 1.13 6.95
C LEU A 7 1.35 2.65 7.04
N SER A 8 0.63 3.09 8.07
CA SER A 8 0.33 4.50 8.29
C SER A 8 1.55 5.28 8.80
N ASP A 9 2.43 4.63 9.58
CA ASP A 9 3.65 5.24 10.10
C ASP A 9 4.87 5.03 9.19
N LEU A 10 4.91 3.94 8.43
CA LEU A 10 6.00 3.69 7.50
C LEU A 10 5.98 4.70 6.35
N ARG A 11 7.11 5.38 6.17
CA ARG A 11 7.30 6.41 5.15
C ARG A 11 8.25 5.96 4.07
N LEU A 12 8.11 6.55 2.89
CA LEU A 12 8.96 6.25 1.74
C LEU A 12 10.46 6.51 2.01
N LYS A 13 10.78 7.43 2.93
CA LYS A 13 12.16 7.69 3.39
C LYS A 13 12.76 6.56 4.23
N ASP A 14 11.93 5.77 4.91
CA ASP A 14 12.36 4.66 5.76
C ASP A 14 12.62 3.39 4.93
N TYR A 15 11.91 3.27 3.81
CA TYR A 15 12.11 2.20 2.84
C TYR A 15 13.40 2.37 2.05
N ARG A 16 14.31 1.38 2.16
CA ARG A 16 15.66 1.43 1.58
C ARG A 16 15.75 0.86 0.16
N GLU A 17 14.79 0.03 -0.25
CA GLU A 17 14.91 -0.61 -1.56
C GLU A 17 14.72 0.38 -2.70
N PRO A 18 15.42 0.19 -3.83
CA PRO A 18 15.35 1.10 -4.96
C PRO A 18 14.02 1.01 -5.71
N VAL A 19 13.28 -0.08 -5.55
CA VAL A 19 12.00 -0.35 -6.23
C VAL A 19 10.94 -0.63 -5.18
N VAL A 20 9.78 -0.02 -5.36
CA VAL A 20 8.59 -0.24 -4.56
C VAL A 20 7.57 -0.98 -5.43
N GLU A 21 7.23 -2.20 -5.03
CA GLU A 21 6.19 -2.99 -5.69
C GLU A 21 4.83 -2.71 -5.06
N PHE A 22 3.80 -2.71 -5.89
CA PHE A 22 2.42 -2.51 -5.51
C PHE A 22 1.55 -3.57 -6.18
N ILE A 23 0.65 -4.17 -5.43
CA ILE A 23 -0.29 -5.19 -5.93
C ILE A 23 -1.68 -4.91 -5.39
N CYS A 24 -2.67 -4.88 -6.28
CA CYS A 24 -4.09 -4.80 -5.96
C CYS A 24 -4.73 -6.16 -6.25
N ARG A 25 -4.94 -7.01 -5.24
CA ARG A 25 -5.58 -8.34 -5.43
C ARG A 25 -7.01 -8.25 -5.96
N ARG A 26 -7.66 -7.10 -5.77
CA ARG A 26 -9.05 -6.86 -6.18
C ARG A 26 -9.21 -6.55 -7.66
N CYS A 27 -8.21 -5.89 -8.24
CA CYS A 27 -8.23 -5.39 -9.61
C CYS A 27 -7.10 -6.01 -10.45
N ASP A 28 -6.40 -6.99 -9.88
CA ASP A 28 -5.20 -7.66 -10.39
C ASP A 28 -4.07 -6.72 -10.86
N ARG A 29 -4.13 -5.45 -10.45
CA ARG A 29 -3.15 -4.45 -10.86
C ARG A 29 -1.89 -4.63 -10.05
N HIS A 30 -0.81 -5.00 -10.69
CA HIS A 30 0.53 -4.99 -10.12
C HIS A 30 1.41 -3.96 -10.82
N GLY A 31 2.39 -3.42 -10.12
CA GLY A 31 3.33 -2.45 -10.66
C GLY A 31 4.57 -2.33 -9.80
N ALA A 32 5.71 -2.15 -10.44
CA ALA A 32 6.99 -1.90 -9.80
C ALA A 32 7.45 -0.50 -10.18
N ILE A 33 7.65 0.37 -9.21
CA ILE A 33 8.01 1.78 -9.46
C ILE A 33 9.28 2.10 -8.68
N GLU A 34 10.22 2.77 -9.35
CA GLU A 34 11.45 3.20 -8.68
C GLU A 34 11.15 4.18 -7.55
N ARG A 35 11.74 3.95 -6.38
CA ARG A 35 11.61 4.79 -5.18
C ARG A 35 11.94 6.25 -5.50
N LYS A 36 12.96 6.50 -6.35
CA LYS A 36 13.34 7.86 -6.78
C LYS A 36 12.20 8.60 -7.49
N LEU A 37 11.39 7.90 -8.28
CA LEU A 37 10.24 8.47 -8.98
C LEU A 37 9.11 8.75 -8.00
N LEU A 38 8.88 7.85 -7.06
CA LEU A 38 7.90 8.06 -5.99
C LEU A 38 8.28 9.23 -5.08
N VAL A 39 9.56 9.36 -4.74
CA VAL A 39 10.09 10.52 -3.98
C VAL A 39 9.91 11.80 -4.78
N LYS A 40 10.17 11.78 -6.09
CA LYS A 40 9.98 12.93 -6.96
C LYS A 40 8.50 13.34 -7.09
N ALA A 41 7.58 12.37 -7.14
CA ALA A 41 6.15 12.61 -7.34
C ALA A 41 5.41 12.98 -6.04
N PHE A 42 5.74 12.33 -4.91
CA PHE A 42 4.99 12.43 -3.66
C PHE A 42 5.81 12.97 -2.48
N GLY A 43 7.14 13.06 -2.63
CA GLY A 43 8.06 13.39 -1.55
C GLY A 43 8.45 12.17 -0.71
N ALA A 44 9.66 12.21 -0.14
CA ALA A 44 10.17 11.12 0.71
C ALA A 44 9.42 10.98 2.04
N GLY A 45 8.72 12.03 2.48
CA GLY A 45 7.96 12.03 3.73
C GLY A 45 6.59 11.35 3.65
N VAL A 46 6.14 10.96 2.45
CA VAL A 46 4.83 10.32 2.24
C VAL A 46 4.79 8.97 2.94
N SER A 47 3.67 8.67 3.61
CA SER A 47 3.43 7.34 4.19
C SER A 47 2.93 6.35 3.14
N PHE A 48 3.19 5.06 3.34
CA PHE A 48 2.72 4.01 2.44
C PHE A 48 1.19 3.95 2.38
N ALA A 49 0.48 4.29 3.45
CA ALA A 49 -0.99 4.43 3.42
C ALA A 49 -1.47 5.49 2.40
N ILE A 50 -0.80 6.66 2.33
CA ILE A 50 -1.13 7.71 1.36
C ILE A 50 -0.69 7.31 -0.03
N LEU A 51 0.50 6.72 -0.17
CA LEU A 51 1.02 6.23 -1.44
C LEU A 51 0.10 5.15 -2.03
N ARG A 52 -0.38 4.21 -1.22
CA ARG A 52 -1.38 3.19 -1.59
C ARG A 52 -2.58 3.83 -2.26
N ARG A 53 -3.19 4.82 -1.60
CA ARG A 53 -4.37 5.53 -2.10
C ARG A 53 -4.07 6.23 -3.43
N ARG A 54 -2.91 6.87 -3.56
CA ARG A 54 -2.50 7.53 -4.80
C ARG A 54 -2.31 6.56 -5.95
N MET A 55 -1.72 5.39 -5.71
CA MET A 55 -1.49 4.36 -6.73
C MET A 55 -2.75 3.55 -7.07
N ALA A 56 -3.64 3.39 -6.09
CA ALA A 56 -4.96 2.80 -6.27
C ALA A 56 -5.95 3.72 -7.00
N MET A 57 -5.60 4.97 -7.31
CA MET A 57 -6.45 5.84 -8.12
C MET A 57 -6.78 5.15 -9.45
N GLY A 58 -8.06 5.14 -9.80
CA GLY A 58 -8.60 4.36 -10.93
C GLY A 58 -8.99 2.92 -10.59
N CYS A 59 -8.92 2.49 -9.31
CA CYS A 59 -9.62 1.31 -8.85
C CYS A 59 -11.07 1.69 -8.51
N GLU A 60 -12.05 1.02 -9.14
CA GLU A 60 -13.48 1.22 -8.86
C GLU A 60 -13.83 0.99 -7.38
N ARG A 61 -13.05 0.15 -6.68
CA ARG A 61 -13.25 -0.19 -5.27
C ARG A 61 -12.62 0.78 -4.28
N MET A 62 -11.92 1.81 -4.77
CA MET A 62 -11.32 2.82 -3.89
C MET A 62 -12.32 3.88 -3.45
N GLN A 63 -13.28 4.22 -4.31
CA GLN A 63 -14.31 5.24 -4.04
C GLN A 63 -15.69 4.58 -3.96
N THR A 64 -15.83 3.52 -3.15
CA THR A 64 -17.15 2.93 -2.91
C THR A 64 -17.90 3.74 -1.85
N PRO A 65 -19.24 3.76 -1.87
CA PRO A 65 -20.04 4.38 -0.80
C PRO A 65 -19.76 3.77 0.59
N GLU A 66 -19.23 2.54 0.63
CA GLU A 66 -18.82 1.85 1.85
C GLU A 66 -17.37 2.18 2.27
N GLY A 67 -16.68 3.05 1.54
CA GLY A 67 -15.30 3.47 1.79
C GLY A 67 -14.27 2.85 0.85
N ASP A 68 -13.01 2.89 1.28
CA ASP A 68 -11.89 2.32 0.53
C ASP A 68 -11.82 0.81 0.71
N LYS A 69 -12.35 0.07 -0.28
CA LYS A 69 -12.27 -1.40 -0.37
C LYS A 69 -11.15 -1.87 -1.30
N CYS A 70 -10.21 -0.98 -1.63
CA CYS A 70 -9.08 -1.33 -2.48
C CYS A 70 -8.12 -2.26 -1.74
N GLY A 71 -8.01 -3.51 -2.19
CA GLY A 71 -7.03 -4.51 -1.71
C GLY A 71 -5.61 -4.28 -2.25
N ALA A 72 -5.26 -3.02 -2.46
CA ALA A 72 -3.91 -2.60 -2.77
C ALA A 72 -2.99 -2.85 -1.56
N HIS A 73 -1.82 -3.43 -1.78
CA HIS A 73 -0.81 -3.65 -0.75
C HIS A 73 0.58 -3.62 -1.37
N PHE A 74 1.58 -3.48 -0.51
CA PHE A 74 2.99 -3.48 -0.90
C PHE A 74 3.57 -4.80 -0.38
N PRO A 75 3.87 -5.78 -1.27
CA PRO A 75 4.40 -7.07 -0.83
C PRO A 75 5.73 -6.92 -0.07
N CYS A 76 6.52 -5.90 -0.41
CA CYS A 76 7.78 -5.56 0.25
C CYS A 76 7.62 -5.20 1.75
N LEU A 77 6.40 -4.90 2.21
CA LEU A 77 6.11 -4.57 3.61
C LEU A 77 5.57 -5.76 4.41
N GLY A 78 5.49 -6.93 3.78
CA GLY A 78 4.81 -8.10 4.30
C GLY A 78 3.29 -8.00 4.16
N ASP A 79 2.64 -9.13 3.95
CA ASP A 79 1.19 -9.22 3.96
C ASP A 79 0.65 -8.93 5.37
N ILE A 80 0.34 -7.67 5.67
CA ILE A 80 -0.45 -7.35 6.86
C ILE A 80 -1.91 -7.81 6.69
N ASP A 81 -2.30 -8.17 5.46
CA ASP A 81 -3.59 -8.75 5.08
C ASP A 81 -3.50 -10.28 4.89
N ALA A 82 -2.99 -10.97 5.91
CA ALA A 82 -3.43 -12.34 6.14
C ALA A 82 -4.63 -12.25 7.09
N PRO A 83 -5.88 -12.49 6.64
CA PRO A 83 -6.89 -12.94 7.59
C PRO A 83 -6.34 -14.22 8.21
N ASP A 84 -6.07 -14.14 9.50
CA ASP A 84 -5.80 -15.26 10.39
C ASP A 84 -6.79 -16.38 10.06
N GLY A 85 -6.30 -17.36 9.31
CA GLY A 85 -7.01 -18.59 9.06
C GLY A 85 -6.95 -19.41 10.33
N SER A 86 -8.07 -19.44 11.04
CA SER A 86 -8.53 -20.56 11.86
C SER A 86 -7.52 -21.13 12.85
N GLN A 87 -7.68 -20.83 14.14
CA GLN A 87 -7.27 -21.78 15.17
C GLN A 87 -8.51 -22.35 15.86
N SER A 88 -8.59 -23.68 15.80
CA SER A 88 -9.63 -24.61 16.23
C SER A 88 -10.08 -24.50 17.69
#